data_AF-A0A0E0E4J7-F1
#
_entry.id   AF-A0A0E0E4J7-F1
#
_cell.length_a   1.000
_cell.length_b   1.000
_cell.length_c   1.000
_cell.angle_alpha   90.00
_cell.angle_beta   90.00
_cell.angle_gamma   90.00
#
_symmetry.space_group_name_H-M   'P 1'
#
loop_
_entity.id
_entity.type
_entity.pdbx_description
1 polymer ?
#
loop_
_entity_poly.entity_id
_entity_poly.type
_entity_poly.pdbx_seq_one_letter_code
_entity_poly.pdbx_strand_id
1 'polypeptide(L)'
;MGNVAIGAGRRRRRRLPEVEERLTQPRRLLRQLSDVDSGRLRRLIRSGDLAPCFDAAEDAAGLDEDCPICFYFYPSLNRSKCCGKGICTECFLQLMPSKSSKVVHCPFCKTASYAVEYRGNRAKREKKLDQQKEQNTSESKKKIQPKSQIADELT
;
A
#
# COMPACT_ATOMS: atom_id res chain seq x y z
N MET A 1 -13.28 16.90 -19.29
CA MET A 1 -13.55 15.61 -19.96
C MET A 1 -12.54 14.59 -19.45
N GLY A 2 -13.02 13.60 -18.67
CA GLY A 2 -12.32 12.36 -18.23
C GLY A 2 -10.92 12.58 -17.68
N ASN A 3 -10.02 11.65 -17.35
CA ASN A 3 -9.94 10.22 -17.59
C ASN A 3 -9.42 9.56 -16.32
N VAL A 4 -10.32 8.93 -15.55
CA VAL A 4 -9.95 7.83 -14.65
C VAL A 4 -10.48 6.59 -15.33
N ALA A 5 -9.60 5.78 -15.91
CA ALA A 5 -9.99 4.48 -16.44
C ALA A 5 -10.32 3.56 -15.26
N ILE A 6 -11.61 3.33 -15.05
CA ILE A 6 -12.14 2.41 -14.03
C ILE A 6 -12.09 1.00 -14.64
N GLY A 7 -11.11 0.20 -14.21
CA GLY A 7 -11.10 -1.24 -14.48
C GLY A 7 -12.24 -1.93 -13.72
N ALA A 8 -13.15 -2.56 -14.46
CA ALA A 8 -14.27 -3.31 -13.93
C ALA A 8 -13.80 -4.67 -13.37
N GLY A 9 -13.75 -4.77 -12.03
CA GLY A 9 -13.50 -6.02 -11.32
C GLY A 9 -14.09 -5.95 -9.91
N ARG A 10 -15.40 -6.21 -9.78
CA ARG A 10 -16.11 -6.17 -8.48
C ARG A 10 -15.78 -7.43 -7.65
N ARG A 11 -14.59 -7.50 -7.05
CA ARG A 11 -14.37 -8.36 -5.89
C ARG A 11 -14.85 -7.62 -4.65
N ARG A 12 -15.71 -8.24 -3.83
CA ARG A 12 -16.26 -7.65 -2.58
C ARG A 12 -15.11 -7.17 -1.69
N ARG A 13 -14.80 -5.87 -1.75
CA ARG A 13 -13.84 -5.23 -0.84
C ARG A 13 -14.45 -5.33 0.55
N ARG A 14 -13.85 -6.14 1.44
CA ARG A 14 -14.16 -6.10 2.87
C ARG A 14 -14.08 -4.63 3.29
N ARG A 15 -15.16 -4.11 3.87
CA ARG A 15 -15.27 -2.72 4.36
C ARG A 15 -13.99 -2.43 5.16
N LEU A 16 -13.13 -1.56 4.64
CA LEU A 16 -11.95 -1.11 5.39
C LEU A 16 -12.46 -0.52 6.71
N PRO A 17 -11.72 -0.66 7.83
CA PRO A 17 -11.99 0.10 9.04
C PRO A 17 -12.20 1.57 8.69
N GLU A 18 -13.14 2.24 9.35
CA GLU A 18 -13.45 3.64 9.08
C GLU A 18 -12.18 4.48 9.27
N VAL A 19 -11.66 5.05 8.19
CA VAL A 19 -10.46 5.89 8.22
C VAL A 19 -10.81 7.18 8.95
N GLU A 20 -10.05 7.51 10.00
CA GLU A 20 -10.23 8.73 10.78
C GLU A 20 -10.24 9.97 9.87
N GLU A 21 -11.15 10.91 10.14
CA GLU A 21 -11.36 12.09 9.30
C GLU A 21 -10.08 12.90 9.08
N ARG A 22 -9.25 13.02 10.12
CA ARG A 22 -7.96 13.74 10.05
C ARG A 22 -6.99 13.14 9.03
N LEU A 23 -7.07 11.84 8.76
CA LEU A 23 -6.22 11.14 7.79
C LEU A 23 -6.76 11.24 6.37
N THR A 24 -7.90 11.90 6.17
CA THR A 24 -8.46 12.17 4.83
C THR A 24 -8.10 13.55 4.30
N GLN A 25 -7.36 14.34 5.11
CA GLN A 25 -7.02 15.72 4.83
C GLN A 25 -5.49 15.88 4.80
N PRO A 26 -4.93 16.56 3.79
CA PRO A 26 -3.51 16.85 3.75
C PRO A 26 -3.14 17.94 4.76
N ARG A 27 -1.97 17.82 5.39
CA ARG A 27 -1.47 18.73 6.45
C ARG A 27 -0.17 19.42 6.07
N ARG A 28 0.68 18.78 5.26
CA ARG A 28 2.02 19.27 4.90
C ARG A 28 2.16 19.50 3.41
N LEU A 29 1.36 20.41 2.90
CA LEU A 29 1.46 20.84 1.52
C LEU A 29 2.34 22.08 1.46
N LEU A 30 3.45 21.99 0.71
CA LEU A 30 4.32 23.15 0.45
C LEU A 30 3.60 24.23 -0.39
N ARG A 31 2.63 23.82 -1.21
CA ARG A 31 1.81 24.72 -2.04
C ARG A 31 0.38 24.69 -1.57
N GLN A 32 -0.29 25.85 -1.60
CA GLN A 32 -1.74 25.91 -1.49
C GLN A 32 -2.39 25.12 -2.63
N LEU A 33 -3.04 24.01 -2.28
CA LEU A 33 -3.84 23.19 -3.19
C LEU A 33 -5.30 23.64 -3.14
N SER A 34 -5.56 24.92 -3.46
CA SER A 34 -6.91 25.52 -3.39
C SER A 34 -7.94 24.88 -4.33
N ASP A 35 -7.47 24.02 -5.22
CA ASP A 35 -8.21 23.35 -6.28
C ASP A 35 -8.35 21.82 -6.06
N VAL A 36 -7.66 21.25 -5.06
CA VAL A 36 -7.87 19.84 -4.74
C VAL A 36 -9.26 19.68 -4.14
N ASP A 37 -10.12 18.95 -4.85
CA ASP A 37 -11.44 18.57 -4.36
C ASP A 37 -11.28 17.63 -3.14
N SER A 38 -11.33 18.22 -1.95
CA SER A 38 -11.26 17.53 -0.67
C SER A 38 -12.32 16.44 -0.53
N GLY A 39 -13.50 16.62 -1.14
CA GLY A 39 -14.56 15.61 -1.14
C GLY A 39 -14.22 14.41 -2.02
N ARG A 40 -13.59 14.63 -3.18
CA ARG A 40 -13.04 13.55 -4.01
C ARG A 40 -11.86 12.86 -3.35
N LEU A 41 -10.93 13.60 -2.75
CA LEU A 41 -9.79 13.03 -2.02
C LEU A 41 -10.27 12.11 -0.88
N ARG A 42 -11.17 12.61 -0.03
CA ARG A 42 -11.77 11.83 1.06
C ARG A 42 -12.42 10.55 0.55
N ARG A 43 -13.17 10.62 -0.56
CA ARG A 43 -13.79 9.43 -1.19
C ARG A 43 -12.75 8.40 -1.64
N LEU A 44 -11.68 8.83 -2.30
CA LEU A 44 -10.61 7.93 -2.77
C LEU A 44 -9.87 7.23 -1.62
N ILE A 45 -9.65 7.95 -0.52
CA ILE A 45 -9.02 7.37 0.68
C ILE A 45 -9.96 6.35 1.33
N ARG A 46 -11.23 6.71 1.53
CA ARG A 46 -12.22 5.82 2.16
C ARG A 46 -12.57 4.59 1.29
N SER A 47 -12.53 4.71 -0.04
CA SER A 47 -12.70 3.57 -0.95
C SER A 47 -11.47 2.65 -1.00
N GLY A 48 -10.33 3.12 -0.47
CA GLY A 48 -9.05 2.43 -0.50
C GLY A 48 -8.38 2.47 -1.87
N ASP A 49 -8.65 3.48 -2.69
CA ASP A 49 -7.95 3.71 -3.96
C ASP A 49 -6.71 4.61 -3.79
N LEU A 50 -6.65 5.35 -2.69
CA LEU A 50 -5.51 6.15 -2.25
C LEU A 50 -5.15 5.86 -0.79
N ALA A 51 -3.87 5.93 -0.45
CA ALA A 51 -3.42 5.80 0.93
C ALA A 51 -3.95 6.97 1.77
N PRO A 52 -4.29 6.76 3.05
CA PRO A 52 -4.54 7.87 3.97
C PRO A 52 -3.37 8.86 4.01
N CYS A 53 -3.66 10.13 4.33
CA CYS A 53 -2.68 11.16 4.64
C CYS A 53 -2.09 10.87 6.03
N PHE A 54 -1.28 9.81 6.13
CA PHE A 54 -0.61 9.45 7.37
C PHE A 54 0.33 10.56 7.85
N ASP A 55 0.42 10.71 9.17
CA ASP A 55 1.43 11.56 9.79
C ASP A 55 2.84 11.00 9.44
N ALA A 56 3.83 11.88 9.25
CA ALA A 56 5.21 11.41 9.06
C ALA A 56 5.83 11.08 10.39
N ALA A 57 6.66 10.05 10.40
CA ALA A 57 7.70 9.90 11.40
C ALA A 57 9.07 10.23 10.80
N GLU A 58 9.93 10.80 11.63
CA GLU A 58 11.34 11.05 11.33
C GLU A 58 12.17 9.77 11.40
N ASP A 59 11.71 8.79 12.18
CA ASP A 59 12.36 7.51 12.38
C ASP A 59 11.48 6.33 11.95
N ALA A 60 12.13 5.18 11.75
CA ALA A 60 11.50 3.97 11.27
C ALA A 60 10.75 3.20 12.37
N ALA A 61 10.22 3.87 13.42
CA ALA A 61 9.67 3.29 14.65
C ALA A 61 8.49 2.31 14.42
N GLY A 62 8.75 1.15 13.84
CA GLY A 62 7.76 0.17 13.39
C GLY A 62 7.03 0.52 12.08
N LEU A 63 7.51 1.51 11.33
CA LEU A 63 6.95 1.90 10.03
C LEU A 63 7.71 1.21 8.89
N ASP A 64 6.99 0.76 7.87
CA ASP A 64 7.54 -0.19 6.91
C ASP A 64 8.24 0.48 5.71
N GLU A 65 8.02 1.77 5.46
CA GLU A 65 8.44 2.41 4.21
C GLU A 65 8.73 3.91 4.32
N ASP A 66 9.82 4.35 3.69
CA ASP A 66 10.19 5.75 3.50
C ASP A 66 9.71 6.29 2.14
N CYS A 67 9.24 7.53 2.12
CA CYS A 67 8.87 8.21 0.88
C CYS A 67 10.12 8.87 0.25
N PRO A 68 10.57 8.49 -0.95
CA PRO A 68 11.81 8.99 -1.55
C PRO A 68 11.74 10.46 -2.01
N ILE A 69 10.60 11.12 -1.84
CA ILE A 69 10.42 12.55 -2.16
C ILE A 69 10.61 13.41 -0.91
N CYS A 70 10.13 12.97 0.25
CA CYS A 70 10.16 13.75 1.49
C CYS A 70 10.99 13.11 2.61
N PHE A 71 11.54 11.91 2.37
CA PHE A 71 12.44 11.16 3.27
C PHE A 71 11.87 10.80 4.64
N TYR A 72 10.56 10.92 4.80
CA TYR A 72 9.84 10.51 6.01
C TYR A 72 9.29 9.08 5.90
N PHE A 73 9.09 8.45 7.06
CA PHE A 73 8.51 7.11 7.19
C PHE A 73 6.99 7.15 7.33
N TYR A 74 6.33 6.16 6.73
CA TYR A 74 4.87 6.04 6.73
C TYR A 74 4.41 4.58 6.88
N PRO A 75 3.20 4.32 7.43
CA PRO A 75 2.65 2.96 7.55
C PRO A 75 2.42 2.26 6.20
N SER A 76 2.19 3.03 5.13
CA SER A 76 2.10 2.51 3.76
C SER A 76 2.14 3.66 2.75
N LEU A 77 2.63 3.35 1.54
CA LEU A 77 2.73 4.31 0.44
C LEU A 77 1.81 3.94 -0.73
N ASN A 78 1.51 4.94 -1.57
CA ASN A 78 0.86 4.73 -2.87
C ASN A 78 1.89 4.20 -3.87
N ARG A 79 1.51 3.23 -4.70
CA ARG A 79 2.39 2.63 -5.72
C ARG A 79 2.18 3.29 -7.06
N SER A 80 3.27 3.70 -7.70
CA SER A 80 3.28 4.13 -9.09
C SER A 80 2.76 3.01 -9.98
N LYS A 81 1.73 3.25 -10.80
CA LYS A 81 1.18 2.20 -11.69
C LYS A 81 2.19 1.71 -12.74
N CYS A 82 3.11 2.57 -13.16
CA CYS A 82 4.09 2.28 -14.21
C CYS A 82 5.31 1.47 -13.72
N CYS A 83 5.77 1.68 -12.49
CA CYS A 83 7.03 1.09 -12.02
C CYS A 83 6.99 0.58 -10.57
N GLY A 84 5.84 0.64 -9.90
CA GLY A 84 5.65 0.14 -8.54
C GLY A 84 6.30 0.96 -7.42
N LYS A 85 7.12 1.98 -7.72
CA LYS A 85 7.78 2.79 -6.67
C LYS A 85 6.77 3.55 -5.81
N GLY A 86 7.05 3.62 -4.50
CA GLY A 86 6.16 4.18 -3.48
C GLY A 86 6.31 5.69 -3.27
N ILE A 87 5.20 6.41 -3.05
CA ILE A 87 5.18 7.79 -2.53
C ILE A 87 4.01 8.02 -1.55
N CYS A 88 4.17 8.95 -0.61
CA CYS A 88 3.09 9.31 0.31
C CYS A 88 2.00 10.12 -0.43
N THR A 89 0.80 10.17 0.14
CA THR A 89 -0.34 10.87 -0.46
C THR A 89 -0.09 12.37 -0.63
N GLU A 90 0.58 13.00 0.33
CA GLU A 90 0.86 14.44 0.27
C GLU A 90 1.85 14.78 -0.86
N CYS A 91 2.92 13.99 -1.05
CA CYS A 91 3.84 14.17 -2.18
C CYS A 91 3.15 13.89 -3.51
N PHE A 92 2.24 12.91 -3.58
CA PHE A 92 1.42 12.67 -4.78
C PHE A 92 0.60 13.90 -5.13
N LEU A 93 -0.13 14.46 -4.16
CA LEU A 93 -0.95 15.66 -4.38
C LEU A 93 -0.13 16.87 -4.83
N GLN A 94 1.11 17.01 -4.35
CA GLN A 94 2.02 18.08 -4.78
C GLN A 94 2.54 17.91 -6.21
N LEU A 95 2.68 16.67 -6.70
CA LEU A 95 3.04 16.39 -8.09
C LEU A 95 1.89 16.62 -9.07
N MET A 96 0.65 16.51 -8.60
CA MET A 96 -0.52 16.68 -9.47
C MET A 96 -0.80 18.17 -9.71
N PRO A 97 -0.86 18.62 -10.97
CA PRO A 97 -1.07 20.01 -11.31
C PRO A 97 -2.50 20.41 -11.01
N SER A 98 -2.68 21.67 -10.62
CA SER A 98 -3.97 22.14 -10.14
C SER A 98 -5.03 22.36 -11.21
N LYS A 99 -4.63 22.88 -12.38
CA LYS A 99 -5.57 23.36 -13.41
C LYS A 99 -5.05 23.19 -14.83
N SER A 100 -4.24 22.17 -15.11
CA SER A 100 -3.61 22.05 -16.44
C SER A 100 -3.80 20.68 -17.08
N SER A 101 -3.96 20.69 -18.41
CA SER A 101 -3.83 19.53 -19.30
C SER A 101 -2.40 18.98 -19.41
N LYS A 102 -1.46 19.50 -18.61
CA LYS A 102 -0.06 19.07 -18.63
C LYS A 102 0.04 17.62 -18.16
N VAL A 103 0.69 16.83 -18.98
CA VAL A 103 1.01 15.44 -18.68
C VAL A 103 2.05 15.42 -17.55
N VAL A 104 1.67 14.83 -16.42
CA VAL A 104 2.60 14.56 -15.32
C VAL A 104 3.41 13.32 -15.67
N HIS A 105 4.73 13.41 -15.56
CA HIS A 105 5.62 12.28 -15.76
C HIS A 105 5.97 11.67 -14.40
N CYS A 106 6.12 10.34 -14.37
CA CYS A 106 6.54 9.63 -13.18
C CYS A 106 7.88 10.19 -12.68
N PRO A 107 8.01 10.55 -11.39
CA PRO A 107 9.26 11.11 -10.87
C PRO A 107 10.42 10.12 -10.99
N PHE A 108 10.12 8.82 -11.04
CA PHE A 108 11.09 7.74 -11.02
C PHE A 108 11.53 7.23 -12.39
N CYS A 109 10.58 6.84 -13.25
CA CYS A 109 10.86 6.21 -14.55
C CYS A 109 10.46 7.08 -15.74
N LYS A 110 10.01 8.31 -15.47
CA LYS A 110 9.61 9.31 -16.48
C LYS A 110 8.47 8.89 -17.41
N THR A 111 7.76 7.80 -17.13
CA THR A 111 6.54 7.42 -17.86
C THR A 111 5.50 8.55 -17.77
N ALA A 112 4.96 8.94 -18.93
CA ALA A 112 3.87 9.91 -19.04
C ALA A 112 2.61 9.43 -18.31
N SER A 113 1.68 10.36 -18.05
CA SER A 113 0.39 10.10 -17.42
C SER A 113 0.53 9.41 -16.05
N TYR A 114 1.37 10.00 -15.19
CA TYR A 114 1.65 9.49 -13.87
C TYR A 114 0.37 9.26 -13.07
N ALA A 115 0.22 8.03 -12.56
CA ALA A 115 -0.91 7.62 -11.75
C ALA A 115 -0.42 6.65 -10.68
N VAL A 116 -1.14 6.66 -9.57
CA VAL A 116 -0.86 5.78 -8.43
C VAL A 116 -2.04 4.84 -8.16
N GLU A 117 -1.76 3.78 -7.41
CA GLU A 117 -2.76 2.92 -6.81
C GLU A 117 -2.37 2.62 -5.35
N TYR A 118 -3.38 2.55 -4.49
CA TYR A 118 -3.17 2.09 -3.13
C TYR A 118 -3.48 0.61 -3.01
N ARG A 119 -2.45 -0.18 -2.65
CA ARG A 119 -2.60 -1.61 -2.39
C ARG A 119 -2.93 -1.91 -0.92
N GLY A 120 -3.01 -0.89 -0.05
CA GLY A 120 -3.25 -1.11 1.38
C GLY A 120 -2.11 -1.85 2.08
N ASN A 121 -2.40 -2.36 3.28
CA ASN A 121 -1.59 -3.39 3.93
C ASN A 121 -1.78 -4.78 3.29
N ARG A 122 -2.36 -4.86 2.08
CA ARG A 122 -2.65 -6.15 1.47
C ARG A 122 -1.37 -6.97 1.27
N ALA A 123 -0.23 -6.29 1.08
CA ALA A 123 1.10 -6.89 1.17
C ALA A 123 1.43 -7.47 2.56
N LYS A 124 1.03 -6.86 3.68
CA LYS A 124 1.16 -7.47 5.03
C LYS A 124 0.26 -8.67 5.21
N ARG A 125 -0.97 -8.64 4.68
CA ARG A 125 -1.88 -9.80 4.71
C ARG A 125 -1.37 -10.95 3.85
N GLU A 126 -0.89 -10.65 2.64
CA GLU A 126 -0.29 -11.62 1.72
C GLU A 126 1.02 -12.18 2.30
N LYS A 127 1.94 -11.32 2.80
CA LYS A 127 3.15 -11.77 3.52
C LYS A 127 2.85 -12.62 4.75
N LYS A 128 1.84 -12.26 5.56
CA LYS A 128 1.44 -13.05 6.74
C LYS A 128 0.83 -14.40 6.34
N LEU A 129 0.07 -14.44 5.24
CA LEU A 129 -0.48 -15.68 4.69
C LEU A 129 0.61 -16.57 4.08
N ASP A 130 1.59 -15.98 3.39
CA ASP A 130 2.71 -16.72 2.79
C ASP A 130 3.66 -17.26 3.86
N GLN A 131 3.99 -16.47 4.89
CA GLN A 131 4.74 -16.94 6.06
C GLN A 131 4.03 -18.07 6.81
N GLN A 132 2.71 -18.00 6.96
CA GLN A 132 1.93 -19.08 7.56
C GLN A 132 1.93 -20.35 6.69
N LYS A 133 1.88 -20.22 5.36
CA LYS A 133 1.98 -21.37 4.45
C LYS A 133 3.36 -22.01 4.48
N GLU A 134 4.42 -21.21 4.51
CA GLU A 134 5.80 -21.69 4.64
C GLU A 134 6.02 -22.44 5.95
N GLN A 135 5.54 -21.89 7.07
CA GLN A 135 5.58 -22.53 8.38
C GLN A 135 4.82 -23.87 8.39
N ASN A 136 3.58 -23.90 7.91
CA ASN A 136 2.76 -25.13 7.87
C ASN A 136 3.35 -26.23 6.96
N THR A 137 4.01 -25.85 5.86
CA THR A 137 4.69 -26.78 4.95
C THR A 137 5.93 -27.38 5.60
N SER A 138 6.65 -26.60 6.40
CA SER A 138 7.85 -27.06 7.11
C SER A 138 7.55 -28.01 8.27
N GLU A 139 6.41 -27.84 8.94
CA GLU A 139 5.98 -28.66 10.08
C GLU A 139 5.45 -30.04 9.63
N SER A 140 4.73 -30.08 8.50
CA SER A 140 4.17 -31.31 7.92
C SER A 140 5.25 -32.30 7.47
N LYS A 141 6.45 -31.81 7.11
CA LYS A 141 7.60 -32.64 6.72
C LYS A 141 8.33 -33.30 7.91
N LYS A 142 8.14 -32.81 9.15
CA LYS A 142 8.83 -33.35 10.35
C LYS A 142 8.06 -34.47 11.06
N LYS A 143 6.84 -34.79 10.65
CA LYS A 143 5.95 -35.76 11.34
C LYS A 143 6.01 -37.20 10.79
N ILE A 144 6.84 -37.46 9.76
CA ILE A 144 7.03 -38.78 9.15
C ILE A 144 8.42 -39.30 9.51
N GLN A 145 8.59 -39.84 10.71
CA GLN A 145 9.64 -40.83 11.00
C GLN A 145 9.00 -42.01 11.74
N PRO A 146 9.26 -43.27 11.34
CA PRO A 146 8.66 -44.44 11.97
C PRO A 146 9.34 -44.77 13.30
N LYS A 147 8.53 -45.06 14.33
CA LYS A 147 8.96 -45.81 15.52
C LYS A 147 9.34 -47.23 15.06
N SER A 148 10.63 -47.56 15.03
CA SER A 148 11.07 -48.96 15.05
C SER A 148 11.19 -49.40 16.50
N GLN A 149 10.17 -50.08 17.00
CA GLN A 149 10.28 -51.02 18.12
C GLN A 149 10.54 -52.40 17.51
N ILE A 150 11.65 -53.04 17.87
CA ILE A 150 11.78 -54.49 17.81
C ILE A 150 12.26 -54.90 19.20
N ALA A 151 11.31 -55.38 20.00
CA ALA A 151 11.59 -56.32 21.07
C ALA A 151 11.33 -57.69 20.46
N ASP A 152 12.29 -58.60 20.55
CA ASP A 152 11.99 -60.03 20.63
C ASP A 152 13.13 -60.72 21.39
N GLU A 153 12.70 -61.48 22.39
CA GLU A 153 13.48 -62.23 23.38
C GLU A 153 13.51 -63.72 22.95
N LEU A 154 14.62 -64.41 23.28
CA LEU A 154 14.78 -65.86 23.42
C LEU A 154 14.62 -66.79 22.18
N THR A 155 15.73 -67.40 21.74
CA THR A 155 16.04 -68.84 21.85
C THR A 155 17.53 -69.07 21.62
#